data_AF-I3S2F5-F1
#
_entry.id   AF-I3S2F5-F1
#
_cell.length_a   1.000
_cell.length_b   1.000
_cell.length_c   1.000
_cell.angle_alpha   90.00
_cell.angle_beta   90.00
_cell.angle_gamma   90.00
#
_symmetry.space_group_name_H-M   'P 1'
#
loop_
_entity.id
_entity.type
_entity.pdbx_description
1 polymer ?
#
loop_
_entity_poly.entity_id
_entity_poly.type
_entity_poly.pdbx_seq_one_letter_code
_entity_poly.pdbx_strand_id
1 'polypeptide(L)'
;MIAKKAMAKNTGARGLRALIENILTDAMYEIPDIKTGSDRIDAVVVDEESVGSLTAPGCGGKILRGDGALEQYLAKIKDSEDVVAESELQDRDSDTSSRAMSM
;
A
#
# COMPACT_ATOMS: atom_id res chain seq x y z
N MET A 1 8.34 -2.03 6.13
CA MET A 1 8.13 -3.38 6.69
C MET A 1 9.12 -4.45 6.26
N ILE A 2 9.66 -4.39 5.04
CA ILE A 2 10.53 -5.45 4.48
C ILE A 2 11.77 -5.73 5.36
N ALA A 3 12.46 -4.69 5.82
CA ALA A 3 13.59 -4.83 6.74
C ALA A 3 13.21 -5.53 8.06
N LYS A 4 12.06 -5.17 8.66
CA LYS A 4 11.55 -5.80 9.87
C LYS A 4 11.29 -7.30 9.65
N LYS A 5 10.71 -7.67 8.51
CA LYS A 5 10.46 -9.07 8.14
C LYS A 5 11.75 -9.87 7.89
N ALA A 6 12.77 -9.26 7.27
CA ALA A 6 14.08 -9.90 7.07
C ALA A 6 14.83 -10.14 8.38
N MET A 7 14.76 -9.18 9.31
CA MET A 7 15.30 -9.32 10.67
C MET A 7 14.57 -10.43 11.44
N ALA A 8 13.24 -10.45 11.42
CA ALA A 8 12.44 -11.49 12.08
C ALA A 8 12.74 -12.91 11.57
N LYS A 9 13.09 -13.04 10.28
CA LYS A 9 13.51 -14.31 9.67
C LYS A 9 14.98 -14.66 9.92
N ASN A 10 15.73 -13.86 10.68
CA ASN A 10 17.18 -14.05 10.95
C ASN A 10 18.03 -14.21 9.68
N THR A 11 17.63 -13.55 8.59
CA THR A 11 18.33 -13.60 7.30
C THR A 11 19.13 -12.34 7.00
N GLY A 12 18.89 -11.25 7.73
CA GLY A 12 19.57 -9.96 7.56
C GLY A 12 19.45 -9.42 6.12
N ALA A 13 20.49 -8.73 5.65
CA ALA A 13 20.51 -8.14 4.30
C ALA A 13 20.34 -9.18 3.18
N ARG A 14 20.80 -10.42 3.39
CA ARG A 14 20.63 -11.52 2.43
C ARG A 14 19.15 -11.86 2.20
N GLY A 15 18.32 -11.73 3.23
CA GLY A 15 16.87 -11.98 3.14
C GLY A 15 16.09 -10.95 2.33
N LEU A 16 16.63 -9.74 2.16
CA LEU A 16 15.92 -8.66 1.47
C LEU A 16 15.66 -9.01 0.00
N ARG A 17 16.67 -9.54 -0.70
CA ARG A 17 16.52 -9.97 -2.09
C ARG A 17 15.41 -11.01 -2.24
N ALA A 18 15.44 -12.05 -1.40
CA ALA A 18 14.44 -13.11 -1.44
C ALA A 18 13.02 -12.60 -1.13
N LEU A 19 12.88 -11.63 -0.22
CA LEU A 19 11.58 -11.03 0.08
C LEU A 19 11.05 -10.22 -1.10
N ILE A 20 11.88 -9.40 -1.74
CA ILE A 20 11.50 -8.61 -2.91
C ILE A 20 11.14 -9.52 -4.08
N GLU A 21 11.95 -10.55 -4.33
CA GLU A 21 11.73 -11.52 -5.39
C GLU A 21 10.37 -12.20 -5.21
N ASN A 22 10.07 -12.69 -4.00
CA ASN A 22 8.76 -13.28 -3.70
C ASN A 22 7.58 -12.32 -3.89
N ILE A 23 7.74 -11.03 -3.55
CA ILE A 23 6.67 -10.04 -3.74
C ILE A 23 6.44 -9.77 -5.23
N LEU A 24 7.51 -9.74 -6.03
CA LEU A 24 7.46 -9.35 -7.43
C LEU A 24 7.30 -10.52 -8.40
N THR A 25 7.31 -11.78 -7.95
CA THR A 25 7.25 -12.99 -8.81
C THR A 25 6.16 -12.89 -9.87
N ASP A 26 4.92 -12.59 -9.47
CA ASP A 26 3.78 -12.55 -10.39
C ASP A 26 3.92 -11.42 -11.41
N ALA A 27 4.37 -10.25 -10.97
CA ALA A 27 4.65 -9.12 -11.84
C ALA A 27 5.78 -9.43 -12.84
N MET A 28 6.84 -10.10 -12.39
CA MET A 28 7.96 -10.51 -13.25
C MET A 28 7.54 -11.52 -14.32
N TYR A 29 6.51 -12.34 -14.05
CA TYR A 29 5.95 -13.27 -15.02
C TYR A 29 5.02 -12.58 -16.02
N GLU A 30 4.21 -11.63 -15.55
CA GLU A 30 3.15 -11.00 -16.34
C GLU A 30 3.64 -9.82 -17.21
N ILE A 31 4.66 -9.07 -16.77
CA ILE A 31 5.20 -7.91 -17.51
C ILE A 31 5.81 -8.26 -18.88
N PRO A 32 6.57 -9.36 -19.03
CA PRO A 32 7.14 -9.73 -20.32
C PRO A 32 6.09 -9.97 -21.42
N ASP A 33 4.85 -10.30 -21.04
CA ASP A 33 3.76 -10.50 -21.99
C ASP A 33 3.31 -9.14 -22.57
N ILE A 34 3.56 -8.94 -23.85
CA ILE A 34 3.12 -7.73 -24.57
C ILE A 34 1.61 -7.81 -24.80
N LYS A 35 0.84 -7.34 -23.83
CA LYS A 35 -0.62 -7.18 -23.90
C LYS A 35 -0.97 -5.75 -24.33
N THR A 36 -2.02 -5.58 -25.14
CA THR A 36 -2.44 -4.28 -25.68
C THR A 36 -3.81 -3.86 -25.15
N GLY A 37 -4.11 -2.56 -25.21
CA GLY A 37 -5.39 -2.01 -24.76
C GLY A 37 -5.61 -2.21 -23.26
N SER A 38 -6.80 -2.69 -22.88
CA SER A 38 -7.23 -2.87 -21.48
C SER A 38 -6.37 -3.85 -20.68
N ASP A 39 -5.65 -4.76 -21.35
CA ASP A 39 -4.87 -5.80 -20.69
C ASP A 39 -3.40 -5.41 -20.49
N ARG A 40 -2.98 -4.26 -21.04
CA ARG A 40 -1.63 -3.74 -20.86
C ARG A 40 -1.36 -3.51 -19.38
N ILE A 41 -0.14 -3.80 -18.93
CA ILE A 41 0.25 -3.48 -17.56
C ILE A 41 0.76 -2.03 -17.54
N ASP A 42 0.11 -1.20 -16.74
CA ASP A 42 0.41 0.23 -16.62
C ASP A 42 1.40 0.50 -15.48
N ALA A 43 1.25 -0.23 -14.36
CA ALA A 43 2.13 -0.14 -13.21
C ALA A 43 2.04 -1.37 -12.29
N VAL A 44 2.98 -1.49 -11.36
CA VAL A 44 2.94 -2.45 -10.24
C VAL A 44 3.11 -1.68 -8.94
N VAL A 45 2.19 -1.89 -8.00
CA VAL A 45 2.18 -1.24 -6.70
C VAL A 45 2.63 -2.23 -5.63
N VAL A 46 3.53 -1.76 -4.76
CA VAL A 46 4.00 -2.53 -3.59
C VAL A 46 3.74 -1.70 -2.34
N ASP A 47 2.80 -2.17 -1.52
CA ASP A 47 2.41 -1.53 -0.27
C ASP A 47 2.61 -2.47 0.95
N GLU A 48 2.07 -2.09 2.09
CA GLU A 48 2.13 -2.89 3.32
C GLU A 48 1.46 -4.25 3.17
N GLU A 49 0.33 -4.32 2.46
CA GLU A 49 -0.41 -5.56 2.20
C GLU A 49 0.39 -6.50 1.29
N SER A 50 1.12 -5.95 0.31
CA SER A 50 2.02 -6.73 -0.55
C SER A 50 3.08 -7.46 0.25
N VAL A 51 3.60 -6.84 1.32
CA VAL A 51 4.61 -7.45 2.20
C VAL A 51 3.98 -8.43 3.19
N GLY A 52 2.80 -8.09 3.72
CA GLY A 52 2.11 -8.82 4.77
C GLY A 52 2.79 -8.72 6.14
N SER A 53 2.19 -9.35 7.15
CA SER A 53 2.68 -9.30 8.54
C SER A 53 4.01 -10.07 8.72
N LEU A 54 4.57 -10.07 9.94
CA LEU A 54 5.79 -10.83 10.23
C LEU A 54 5.60 -12.34 10.07
N THR A 55 4.38 -12.83 10.37
CA THR A 55 4.06 -14.26 10.44
C THR A 55 3.30 -14.76 9.22
N ALA A 56 2.61 -13.88 8.49
CA ALA A 56 1.85 -14.23 7.29
C ALA A 56 2.51 -13.69 6.01
N PRO A 57 2.44 -14.41 4.87
CA PRO A 57 2.78 -13.85 3.57
C PRO A 57 1.82 -12.71 3.20
N GLY A 58 2.31 -11.74 2.43
CA GLY A 58 1.46 -10.70 1.84
C GLY A 58 0.81 -11.18 0.55
N CYS A 59 0.05 -10.30 -0.10
CA CYS A 59 -0.63 -10.58 -1.37
C CYS A 59 0.27 -10.43 -2.61
N GLY A 60 1.54 -10.08 -2.45
CA GLY A 60 2.44 -9.79 -3.57
C GLY A 60 2.20 -8.42 -4.20
N GLY A 61 2.93 -8.11 -5.27
CA GLY A 61 2.81 -6.86 -6.00
C GLY A 61 1.46 -6.77 -6.72
N LYS A 62 0.75 -5.65 -6.54
CA LYS A 62 -0.54 -5.39 -7.17
C LYS A 62 -0.30 -4.89 -8.59
N ILE A 63 -0.74 -5.65 -9.60
CA ILE A 63 -0.57 -5.29 -11.02
C ILE A 63 -1.77 -4.44 -11.46
N LEU A 64 -1.50 -3.22 -11.93
CA LEU A 64 -2.51 -2.32 -12.49
C LEU A 64 -2.56 -2.50 -14.00
N ARG A 65 -3.74 -2.84 -14.53
CA ARG A 65 -3.97 -3.10 -15.95
C ARG A 65 -4.86 -2.04 -16.58
N GLY A 66 -4.56 -1.72 -17.83
CA GLY A 66 -5.29 -0.78 -18.67
C GLY A 66 -4.71 0.63 -18.68
N ASP A 67 -5.07 1.39 -19.71
CA ASP A 67 -4.58 2.75 -19.93
C ASP A 67 -5.00 3.69 -18.79
N GLY A 68 -4.03 4.31 -18.12
CA GLY A 68 -4.28 5.26 -17.04
C GLY A 68 -4.73 4.62 -15.73
N ALA A 69 -4.51 3.31 -15.56
CA ALA A 69 -4.82 2.62 -14.32
C ALA A 69 -3.98 3.14 -13.14
N LEU A 70 -2.73 3.56 -13.37
CA LEU A 70 -1.91 4.17 -12.33
C LEU A 70 -2.49 5.51 -11.86
N GLU A 71 -2.89 6.38 -12.79
CA GLU A 71 -3.46 7.70 -12.46
C GLU A 71 -4.74 7.55 -11.61
N GLN A 72 -5.62 6.63 -11.99
CA GLN A 72 -6.84 6.31 -11.22
C GLN A 72 -6.53 5.80 -9.82
N TYR A 73 -5.49 4.95 -9.70
CA TYR A 73 -5.05 4.43 -8.41
C TYR A 73 -4.52 5.56 -7.50
N LEU A 74 -3.70 6.45 -8.03
CA LEU A 74 -3.15 7.60 -7.29
C LEU A 74 -4.23 8.61 -6.91
N ALA A 75 -5.17 8.92 -7.80
CA ALA A 75 -6.32 9.78 -7.50
C ALA A 75 -7.14 9.22 -6.33
N LYS A 76 -7.40 7.91 -6.33
CA LYS A 76 -8.11 7.23 -5.25
C LYS A 76 -7.37 7.29 -3.90
N ILE A 77 -6.04 7.21 -3.91
CA ILE A 77 -5.24 7.39 -2.68
C ILE A 77 -5.39 8.82 -2.17
N LYS A 78 -5.30 9.81 -3.05
CA LYS A 78 -5.40 11.22 -2.68
C LYS A 78 -6.77 11.56 -2.09
N ASP A 79 -7.84 11.07 -2.71
CA ASP A 79 -9.20 11.22 -2.19
C ASP A 79 -9.38 10.54 -0.83
N SER A 80 -8.66 9.44 -0.56
CA SER A 80 -8.72 8.77 0.74
C SER A 80 -7.86 9.46 1.81
N GLU A 81 -6.75 10.11 1.44
CA GLU A 81 -5.93 10.93 2.34
C GLU A 81 -6.65 12.22 2.79
N ASP A 82 -7.38 12.88 1.88
CA ASP A 82 -8.15 14.09 2.20
C ASP A 82 -9.30 13.80 3.19
N VAL A 83 -9.92 12.61 3.13
CA VAL A 83 -10.96 12.18 4.08
C VAL A 83 -10.38 11.92 5.49
N VAL A 84 -9.11 11.51 5.60
CA VAL A 84 -8.45 11.33 6.91
C VAL A 84 -8.05 12.67 7.50
N ALA A 85 -7.61 13.63 6.67
CA ALA A 85 -7.28 14.98 7.13
C ALA A 85 -8.51 15.76 7.62
N GLU A 86 -9.66 15.58 6.97
CA GLU A 86 -10.92 16.19 7.42
C GLU A 86 -11.49 15.55 8.71
N SER A 87 -11.21 14.27 8.96
CA SER A 87 -11.67 13.60 10.19
C SER A 87 -10.81 13.91 11.42
N GLU A 88 -9.51 14.21 11.26
CA GLU A 88 -8.66 14.68 12.38
C GLU A 88 -8.98 16.11 12.86
N LEU A 89 -9.61 16.93 12.02
CA LEU A 89 -10.08 18.28 12.38
C LEU A 89 -11.37 18.25 13.23
N GLN A 90 -12.21 17.21 13.09
CA GLN A 90 -13.46 17.09 13.87
C GLN A 90 -13.23 16.54 15.29
N ASP A 91 -12.14 15.80 15.54
CA ASP A 91 -11.88 15.22 16.86
C ASP A 91 -11.23 16.22 17.85
N ARG A 92 -10.83 17.42 17.38
CA ARG A 92 -10.27 18.48 18.23
C ARG A 92 -11.26 19.54 18.71
N ASP A 93 -12.40 19.73 18.04
CA ASP A 93 -13.38 20.75 18.41
C ASP A 93 -14.46 20.25 19.39
N SER A 94 -14.54 18.94 19.66
CA SER A 94 -15.57 18.41 20.58
C SER A 94 -15.19 18.48 22.07
N ASP A 95 -13.91 18.65 22.43
CA ASP A 95 -13.44 18.46 23.81
C ASP A 95 -13.28 19.75 24.65
N THR A 96 -13.56 20.94 24.10
CA THR A 96 -13.45 22.19 24.89
C THR A 96 -14.75 22.98 25.10
N SER A 97 -15.88 22.57 24.51
CA SER A 97 -17.11 23.37 24.58
C SER A 97 -18.03 23.09 25.79
N SER A 98 -17.78 22.06 26.60
CA SER A 98 -18.76 21.61 27.62
C SER A 98 -18.47 22.04 29.07
N ARG A 99 -17.47 22.89 29.34
CA ARG A 99 -17.10 23.29 30.71
C ARG A 99 -17.30 24.76 31.03
N ALA A 100 -18.50 25.31 30.78
CA ALA A 100 -18.88 26.61 31.32
C ALA A 100 -20.40 26.82 31.40
N MET A 101 -21.14 26.02 32.18
CA MET A 101 -22.41 26.47 32.79
C MET A 101 -22.70 25.68 34.07
N SER A 102 -22.50 26.29 35.25
CA SER A 102 -23.47 26.27 36.37
C SER A 102 -22.92 26.95 37.64
N MET A 103 -23.81 27.78 38.21
CA MET A 103 -23.82 28.51 39.50
C MET A 103 -23.07 29.83 39.59
#